data_AF-M6WA44-F1
#
_entry.id   AF-M6WA44-F1
#
_cell.length_a   1.000
_cell.length_b   1.000
_cell.length_c   1.000
_cell.angle_alpha   90.00
_cell.angle_beta   90.00
_cell.angle_gamma   90.00
#
_symmetry.space_group_name_H-M   'P 1'
#
loop_
_entity.id
_entity.type
_entity.pdbx_description
1 polymer ?
#
loop_
_entity_poly.entity_id
_entity_poly.type
_entity_poly.pdbx_seq_one_letter_code
_entity_poly.pdbx_strand_id
1 'polypeptide(L)'
;MQILPDCYRIFFSRYAESPYPGQTYFITGGASEYFRKEDIGLTRNFFPNSQFYTIPGGDHYIHFTKMSEFKRVLESIFEKLDDSEFAIN
;
A
#
# COMPACT_ATOMS: atom_id res chain seq x y z
N MET A 1 -18.37 0.61 11.09
CA MET A 1 -18.88 0.28 9.74
C MET A 1 -19.32 1.57 9.08
N GLN A 2 -18.47 2.18 8.27
CA GLN A 2 -18.78 3.45 7.62
C GLN A 2 -19.51 3.13 6.32
N ILE A 3 -20.75 3.62 6.18
CA ILE A 3 -21.57 3.37 4.99
C ILE A 3 -20.98 4.21 3.86
N LEU A 4 -20.26 3.56 2.94
CA LEU A 4 -19.85 4.19 1.70
C LEU A 4 -21.12 4.56 0.90
N PRO A 5 -21.20 5.75 0.30
CA PRO A 5 -22.29 6.11 -0.61
C PRO A 5 -22.46 5.04 -1.70
N ASP A 6 -23.70 4.79 -2.13
CA ASP A 6 -24.03 3.67 -3.03
C ASP A 6 -23.18 3.64 -4.30
N CYS A 7 -22.81 4.82 -4.82
CA CYS A 7 -21.92 4.96 -5.97
C CYS A 7 -20.49 4.43 -5.72
N TYR A 8 -19.92 4.62 -4.53
CA TYR A 8 -18.63 4.03 -4.18
C TYR A 8 -18.72 2.51 -4.04
N ARG A 9 -19.81 2.01 -3.47
CA ARG A 9 -20.04 0.55 -3.34
C ARG A 9 -20.10 -0.12 -4.72
N ILE A 10 -20.85 0.46 -5.66
CA ILE A 10 -20.97 -0.05 -7.04
C ILE A 10 -19.65 0.05 -7.80
N PHE A 11 -18.90 1.14 -7.61
CA PHE A 11 -17.60 1.30 -8.26
C PHE A 11 -16.61 0.24 -7.79
N PHE A 12 -16.45 0.06 -6.47
CA PHE A 12 -15.50 -0.90 -5.91
C PHE A 12 -15.95 -2.36 -6.07
N SER A 13 -17.25 -2.66 -6.12
CA SER A 13 -17.72 -4.05 -6.30
C SER A 13 -17.19 -4.68 -7.58
N ARG A 14 -17.07 -3.90 -8.66
CA ARG A 14 -16.52 -4.37 -9.95
C ARG A 14 -15.06 -4.79 -9.87
N TYR A 15 -14.28 -4.18 -8.99
CA TYR A 15 -12.87 -4.53 -8.80
C TYR A 15 -12.69 -5.65 -7.78
N ALA A 16 -13.63 -5.81 -6.84
CA ALA A 16 -13.63 -6.92 -5.89
C ALA A 16 -13.95 -8.27 -6.59
N GLU A 17 -14.71 -8.24 -7.70
CA GLU A 17 -15.01 -9.44 -8.50
C GLU A 17 -13.81 -9.94 -9.32
N SER A 18 -12.79 -9.10 -9.54
CA SER A 18 -11.64 -9.44 -10.39
C SER A 18 -10.34 -8.96 -9.74
N PRO A 19 -9.89 -9.59 -8.64
CA PRO A 19 -8.65 -9.23 -7.99
C PRO A 19 -7.45 -9.38 -8.92
N TYR A 20 -6.44 -8.54 -8.75
CA TYR A 20 -5.18 -8.63 -9.49
C TYR A 20 -4.22 -9.60 -8.79
N PRO A 21 -3.90 -10.76 -9.38
CA PRO A 21 -3.09 -11.80 -8.71
C PRO A 21 -1.58 -11.52 -8.80
N GLY A 22 -1.14 -10.48 -9.49
CA GLY A 22 0.29 -10.18 -9.60
C GLY A 22 0.90 -9.69 -8.29
N GLN A 23 2.19 -9.93 -8.13
CA GLN A 23 2.96 -9.37 -7.02
C GLN A 23 2.84 -7.84 -7.04
N THR A 24 2.36 -7.27 -5.94
CA THR A 24 2.10 -5.82 -5.84
C THR A 24 2.78 -5.27 -4.60
N TYR A 25 3.43 -4.12 -4.71
CA TYR A 25 4.11 -3.50 -3.58
C TYR A 25 3.51 -2.11 -3.31
N PHE A 26 3.04 -1.91 -2.09
CA PHE A 26 2.53 -0.62 -1.62
C PHE A 26 3.59 0.03 -0.75
N ILE A 27 4.05 1.23 -1.12
CA ILE A 27 4.98 2.02 -0.33
C ILE A 27 4.23 3.26 0.16
N THR A 28 4.06 3.38 1.47
CA THR A 28 3.24 4.43 2.09
C THR A 28 4.06 5.28 3.04
N GLY A 29 3.62 6.52 3.25
CA GLY A 29 4.15 7.39 4.29
C GLY A 29 3.40 7.18 5.60
N GLY A 30 4.12 6.95 6.69
CA GLY A 30 3.53 6.69 8.01
C GLY A 30 2.78 7.88 8.62
N ALA A 31 2.97 9.10 8.10
CA ALA A 31 2.21 10.29 8.48
C ALA A 31 1.10 10.63 7.46
N SER A 32 0.94 9.84 6.38
CA SER A 32 -0.10 10.04 5.38
C SER A 32 -1.44 9.51 5.87
N GLU A 33 -2.51 10.28 5.68
CA GLU A 33 -3.87 9.86 6.03
C GLU A 33 -4.60 9.12 4.90
N TYR A 34 -4.00 9.03 3.71
CA TYR A 34 -4.63 8.45 2.52
C TYR A 34 -4.68 6.92 2.52
N PHE A 35 -3.76 6.28 3.25
CA PHE A 35 -3.69 4.83 3.37
C PHE A 35 -3.24 4.48 4.78
N ARG A 36 -4.14 3.89 5.56
CA ARG A 36 -3.88 3.53 6.95
C ARG A 36 -3.72 2.02 7.09
N LYS A 37 -3.23 1.58 8.24
CA LYS A 37 -3.00 0.16 8.51
C LYS A 37 -4.30 -0.65 8.42
N GLU A 38 -5.43 -0.03 8.77
CA GLU A 38 -6.75 -0.64 8.72
C GLU A 38 -7.21 -0.94 7.28
N ASP A 39 -6.66 -0.23 6.29
CA ASP A 39 -7.01 -0.39 4.87
C ASP A 39 -6.36 -1.63 4.25
N ILE A 40 -5.29 -2.17 4.86
CA ILE A 40 -4.54 -3.34 4.35
C ILE A 40 -5.46 -4.53 4.08
N GLY A 41 -6.38 -4.81 5.00
CA GLY A 41 -7.33 -5.93 4.85
C GLY A 41 -8.23 -5.75 3.63
N LEU A 42 -8.74 -4.53 3.41
CA LEU A 42 -9.55 -4.20 2.25
C LEU A 42 -8.71 -4.27 0.97
N THR A 43 -7.49 -3.74 0.97
CA THR A 43 -6.57 -3.77 -0.18
C THR A 43 -6.23 -5.19 -0.60
N ARG A 44 -6.04 -6.12 0.33
CA ARG A 44 -5.77 -7.54 0.04
C ARG A 44 -6.93 -8.22 -0.70
N ASN A 45 -8.16 -7.73 -0.61
CA ASN A 45 -9.27 -8.22 -1.43
C ASN A 45 -9.10 -7.90 -2.92
N PHE A 46 -8.37 -6.83 -3.25
CA PHE A 46 -8.09 -6.41 -4.63
C PHE A 46 -6.71 -6.89 -5.11
N PHE A 47 -5.73 -6.96 -4.21
CA PHE A 47 -4.34 -7.33 -4.47
C PHE A 47 -3.89 -8.42 -3.49
N PRO A 48 -4.29 -9.69 -3.69
CA PRO A 48 -4.02 -10.77 -2.73
C PRO A 48 -2.52 -11.01 -2.48
N ASN A 49 -1.68 -10.83 -3.50
CA ASN A 49 -0.22 -10.99 -3.41
C ASN A 49 0.48 -9.64 -3.15
N SER A 50 -0.11 -8.82 -2.27
CA SER A 50 0.44 -7.51 -1.92
C SER A 50 1.41 -7.59 -0.74
N GLN A 51 2.51 -6.86 -0.86
CA GLN A 51 3.41 -6.52 0.24
C GLN A 51 3.36 -5.02 0.49
N PHE A 52 3.56 -4.64 1.75
CA PHE A 52 3.41 -3.26 2.19
C PHE A 52 4.70 -2.81 2.88
N TYR A 53 5.10 -1.57 2.60
CA TYR A 53 6.20 -0.89 3.27
C TYR A 53 5.70 0.47 3.76
N THR A 54 5.97 0.81 5.01
CA THR A 54 5.59 2.11 5.58
C THR A 54 6.84 2.86 6.02
N ILE A 55 7.09 4.02 5.42
CA ILE A 55 8.22 4.89 5.77
C ILE A 55 7.79 5.83 6.91
N PRO A 56 8.34 5.69 8.13
CA PRO A 56 7.96 6.51 9.27
C PRO A 56 8.16 8.01 9.01
N GLY A 57 7.15 8.81 9.35
CA GLY A 57 7.18 10.27 9.15
C GLY A 57 7.17 10.73 7.69
N GLY A 58 6.99 9.84 6.72
CA GLY A 58 6.72 10.20 5.33
C GLY A 58 5.27 10.68 5.15
N ASP A 59 5.07 11.71 4.33
CA ASP A 59 3.76 12.26 3.98
C ASP A 59 3.18 11.57 2.72
N HIS A 60 2.25 12.21 2.01
CA HIS A 60 1.74 11.65 0.74
C HIS A 60 2.80 11.66 -0.37
N TYR A 61 3.71 12.65 -0.35
CA TYR A 61 4.77 12.82 -1.34
C TYR A 61 6.09 12.23 -0.84
N ILE A 62 6.06 11.01 -0.29
CA ILE A 62 7.24 10.31 0.27
C ILE A 62 8.45 10.27 -0.67
N HIS A 63 8.22 10.22 -1.97
CA HIS A 63 9.28 10.21 -2.98
C HIS A 63 10.05 11.54 -3.06
N PHE A 64 9.47 12.64 -2.56
CA PHE A 64 10.13 13.93 -2.36
C PHE A 64 10.60 14.11 -0.91
N THR A 65 9.72 13.87 0.07
CA THR A 65 10.00 14.20 1.49
C THR A 65 10.90 13.20 2.20
N LYS A 66 10.94 11.96 1.72
CA LYS A 66 11.71 10.83 2.24
C LYS A 66 12.39 10.04 1.10
N MET A 67 12.99 10.78 0.16
CA MET A 67 13.56 10.23 -1.07
C MET A 67 14.57 9.09 -0.81
N SER A 68 15.45 9.26 0.18
CA SER A 68 16.49 8.28 0.50
C SER A 68 15.89 6.96 0.98
N GLU A 69 14.92 7.03 1.89
CA GLU A 69 14.20 5.87 2.43
C GLU A 69 13.35 5.21 1.34
N PHE A 70 12.66 6.01 0.53
CA PHE A 70 11.87 5.51 -0.60
C PHE A 70 12.74 4.76 -1.61
N LYS A 71 13.92 5.29 -1.95
CA LYS A 71 14.88 4.63 -2.82
C LYS A 71 15.35 3.29 -2.24
N ARG A 72 15.66 3.23 -0.94
CA ARG A 72 16.07 1.97 -0.27
C ARG A 72 14.98 0.89 -0.33
N VAL A 73 13.71 1.27 -0.17
CA VAL A 73 12.59 0.34 -0.32
C VAL A 73 12.52 -0.20 -1.76
N LEU A 74 12.66 0.67 -2.77
CA LEU A 74 12.67 0.24 -4.17
C LEU A 74 13.82 -0.73 -4.45
N GLU A 75 15.04 -0.43 -3.99
CA GLU A 75 16.20 -1.30 -4.16
C GLU A 75 15.94 -2.69 -3.54
N SER A 76 15.43 -2.74 -2.31
CA SER A 76 15.05 -4.00 -1.65
C SER A 76 14.03 -4.81 -2.47
N ILE A 77 13.00 -4.16 -3.02
CA ILE A 77 11.98 -4.83 -3.86
C ILE A 77 12.61 -5.41 -5.13
N PHE A 78 13.43 -4.64 -5.85
CA PHE A 78 14.01 -5.08 -7.13
C PHE A 78 15.12 -6.11 -6.97
N GLU A 79 15.89 -6.01 -5.88
CA GLU A 79 16.95 -6.96 -5.56
C GLU A 79 16.41 -8.22 -4.86
N LYS A 80 15.10 -8.27 -4.55
CA LYS A 80 14.43 -9.34 -3.79
C LYS A 80 15.07 -9.57 -2.42
N LEU A 81 15.56 -8.50 -1.82
CA LEU A 81 16.04 -8.51 -0.44
C LEU A 81 14.80 -8.37 0.44
N ASP A 82 14.37 -9.46 1.07
CA ASP A 82 13.18 -9.52 1.94
C ASP A 82 13.36 -8.76 3.29
N ASP A 83 14.44 -7.98 3.42
CA ASP A 83 14.99 -7.44 4.66
C ASP A 83 14.83 -5.92 4.80
N SER A 84 13.85 -5.28 4.14
CA SER A 84 13.62 -3.86 4.38
C SER A 84 13.07 -3.63 5.79
N GLU A 85 13.74 -2.80 6.58
CA GLU A 85 13.27 -2.32 7.89
C GLU A 85 11.90 -1.61 7.85
N PHE A 86 11.41 -1.29 6.65
CA PHE A 86 10.11 -0.66 6.43
C PHE A 86 8.99 -1.65 6.09
N ALA A 87 9.30 -2.94 5.91
CA ALA A 87 8.31 -3.96 5.60
C ALA A 87 7.33 -4.12 6.78
N ILE A 88 6.04 -4.22 6.46
CA ILE A 88 5.00 -4.51 7.45
C ILE A 88 4.36 -5.87 7.15
N ASN A 89 4.29 -6.71 8.18
CA ASN A 89 3.65 -8.04 8.13
C ASN A 89 2.12 -7.92 8.25
#